data_AF-A0A519CBY4-F1
#
_entry.id   AF-A0A519CBY4-F1
#
_cell.length_a   1.000
_cell.length_b   1.000
_cell.length_c   1.000
_cell.angle_alpha   90.00
_cell.angle_beta   90.00
_cell.angle_gamma   90.00
#
_symmetry.space_group_name_H-M   'P 1'
#
loop_
_entity.id
_entity.type
_entity.pdbx_description
1 polymer ?
#
loop_
_entity_poly.entity_id
_entity_poly.type
_entity_poly.pdbx_seq_one_letter_code
_entity_poly.pdbx_strand_id
1 'polypeptide(L)'
;MKLMSIQVARKIALAYWGFSKTAKSRASSGTDIDIIKGNDTPEEISAAGFEGKFVTLVDNSWEDYTGHVGGYGRIPFETLLDFIIQVKTKEEHIGESNMDEVRKWTTNMMNNNPNYFIARTVYKNQKMELLINTKH
;
A
#
# COMPACT_ATOMS: atom_id res chain seq x y z
N MET A 1 6.59 -18.14 9.82
CA MET A 1 6.15 -17.62 8.50
C MET A 1 5.98 -16.09 8.46
N LYS A 2 5.40 -15.45 9.50
CA LYS A 2 5.10 -14.00 9.59
C LYS A 2 6.28 -13.02 9.39
N LEU A 3 7.49 -13.39 9.79
CA LEU A 3 8.69 -12.54 9.65
C LEU A 3 9.21 -12.47 8.21
N MET A 4 8.98 -13.52 7.41
CA MET A 4 9.42 -13.54 6.01
C MET A 4 8.62 -12.55 5.16
N SER A 5 7.31 -12.44 5.35
CA SER A 5 6.46 -11.52 4.58
C SER A 5 6.79 -10.05 4.81
N ILE A 6 7.15 -9.65 6.05
CA ILE A 6 7.60 -8.28 6.36
C ILE A 6 8.93 -7.97 5.66
N GLN A 7 9.86 -8.92 5.66
CA GLN A 7 11.14 -8.75 4.97
C GLN A 7 10.95 -8.66 3.45
N VAL A 8 10.00 -9.41 2.89
CA VAL A 8 9.61 -9.33 1.48
C VAL A 8 9.03 -7.95 1.15
N ALA A 9 8.03 -7.48 1.91
CA ALA A 9 7.46 -6.13 1.76
C ALA A 9 8.53 -5.04 1.80
N ARG A 10 9.48 -5.14 2.74
CA ARG A 10 10.60 -4.20 2.83
C ARG A 10 11.49 -4.20 1.58
N LYS A 11 11.82 -5.38 1.05
CA LYS A 11 12.63 -5.51 -0.18
C LYS A 11 11.90 -4.94 -1.39
N ILE A 12 10.59 -5.17 -1.50
CA ILE A 12 9.76 -4.63 -2.57
C ILE A 12 9.76 -3.09 -2.53
N ALA A 13 9.55 -2.50 -1.35
CA ALA A 13 9.57 -1.04 -1.18
C ALA A 13 10.93 -0.42 -1.57
N LEU A 14 12.03 -1.02 -1.09
CA LEU A 14 13.39 -0.60 -1.43
C LEU A 14 13.66 -0.64 -2.94
N ALA A 15 13.20 -1.71 -3.61
CA ALA A 15 13.35 -1.86 -5.04
C ALA A 15 12.50 -0.85 -5.81
N TYR A 16 11.25 -0.64 -5.40
CA TYR A 16 10.33 0.32 -6.02
C TYR A 16 10.85 1.76 -5.93
N TRP A 17 11.37 2.18 -4.78
CA TRP A 17 11.95 3.51 -4.60
C TRP A 17 13.38 3.68 -5.14
N GLY A 18 13.94 2.64 -5.76
CA GLY A 18 15.28 2.72 -6.38
C GLY A 18 16.43 2.76 -5.37
N PHE A 19 16.19 2.40 -4.11
CA PHE A 19 17.24 2.29 -3.08
C PHE A 19 18.15 1.07 -3.27
N SER A 20 17.82 0.17 -4.21
CA SER A 20 18.57 -1.05 -4.49
C SER A 20 19.32 -0.99 -5.84
N LYS A 21 20.65 -0.85 -5.82
CA LYS A 21 21.53 -1.24 -6.95
C LYS A 21 22.44 -2.45 -6.69
N THR A 22 22.50 -2.98 -5.47
CA THR A 22 23.13 -4.27 -5.18
C THR A 22 22.51 -4.86 -3.91
N ALA A 23 22.13 -6.15 -3.96
CA ALA A 23 21.58 -6.93 -2.84
C ALA A 23 22.55 -7.16 -1.66
N LYS A 24 23.58 -6.32 -1.52
CA LYS A 24 24.51 -6.23 -0.38
C LYS A 24 24.63 -4.82 0.21
N SER A 25 23.92 -3.84 -0.32
CA SER A 25 23.85 -2.55 0.34
C SER A 25 22.87 -2.67 1.51
N ARG A 26 23.39 -2.90 2.71
CA ARG A 26 22.76 -2.33 3.91
C ARG A 26 22.41 -0.91 3.48
N ALA A 27 21.13 -0.55 3.41
CA ALA A 27 20.76 0.86 3.49
C ALA A 27 21.61 1.39 4.63
N SER A 28 22.57 2.26 4.33
CA SER A 28 23.66 2.62 5.21
C SER A 28 23.07 3.34 6.40
N SER A 29 22.53 2.63 7.39
CA SER A 29 21.94 3.20 8.59
C SER A 29 20.97 4.40 8.34
N GLY A 30 20.35 4.55 7.16
CA GLY A 30 20.05 5.90 6.65
C GLY A 30 18.68 6.15 6.04
N THR A 31 17.85 5.13 5.84
CA THR A 31 16.45 5.35 5.44
C THR A 31 15.59 4.42 6.25
N ASP A 32 14.94 5.02 7.25
CA ASP A 32 14.05 4.31 8.15
C ASP A 32 12.75 4.00 7.40
N ILE A 33 12.60 2.73 7.03
CA ILE A 33 11.41 2.23 6.35
C ILE A 33 10.58 1.49 7.38
N ASP A 34 9.41 2.03 7.64
CA ASP A 34 8.40 1.42 8.46
C ASP A 34 7.52 0.50 7.60
N ILE A 35 7.25 -0.71 8.10
CA ILE A 35 6.37 -1.68 7.45
C ILE A 35 5.21 -1.93 8.38
N ILE A 36 4.05 -1.39 8.02
CA ILE A 36 2.81 -1.53 8.76
C ILE A 36 2.07 -2.74 8.19
N LYS A 37 1.56 -3.58 9.09
CA LYS A 37 0.67 -4.71 8.76
C LYS A 37 -0.70 -4.43 9.39
N GLY A 38 -1.76 -4.91 8.74
CA GLY A 38 -3.09 -4.93 9.35
C GLY A 38 -3.08 -5.75 10.64
N ASN A 39 -3.97 -5.38 11.57
CA ASN A 39 -4.19 -6.17 12.77
C ASN A 39 -4.76 -7.52 12.32
N ASP A 40 -4.11 -8.64 12.66
CA ASP A 40 -4.58 -9.99 12.28
C ASP A 40 -5.93 -10.37 12.94
N THR A 41 -6.57 -9.43 13.62
CA THR A 41 -7.98 -9.44 13.98
C THR A 41 -8.76 -8.82 12.84
N PRO A 42 -9.48 -9.61 12.02
CA PRO A 42 -10.49 -9.05 11.13
C PRO A 42 -11.55 -8.40 12.02
N GLU A 43 -11.44 -7.08 12.22
CA GLU A 43 -12.62 -6.32 12.56
C GLU A 43 -13.51 -6.46 11.33
N GLU A 44 -14.67 -7.13 11.47
CA GLU A 44 -15.73 -7.19 10.45
C GLU A 44 -16.31 -5.77 10.24
N ILE A 45 -15.46 -4.81 9.89
CA ILE A 45 -15.86 -3.57 9.26
C ILE A 45 -16.07 -3.99 7.81
N SER A 46 -17.24 -4.54 7.54
CA SER A 46 -17.69 -4.76 6.17
C SER A 46 -17.67 -3.40 5.50
N ALA A 47 -16.67 -3.16 4.65
CA ALA A 47 -16.47 -1.89 3.97
C ALA A 47 -17.74 -1.59 3.17
N ALA A 48 -18.57 -0.69 3.67
CA ALA A 48 -19.85 -0.34 3.08
C ALA A 48 -19.73 1.01 2.35
N GLY A 49 -20.52 1.21 1.29
CA GLY A 49 -20.49 2.44 0.50
C GLY A 49 -19.19 2.60 -0.30
N PHE A 50 -18.63 3.81 -0.30
CA PHE A 50 -17.44 4.15 -1.10
C PHE A 50 -16.19 3.36 -0.72
N GLU A 51 -16.02 3.00 0.55
CA GLU A 51 -14.87 2.23 1.01
C GLU A 51 -14.87 0.81 0.42
N GLY A 52 -16.04 0.16 0.32
CA GLY A 52 -16.16 -1.15 -0.33
C GLY A 52 -15.88 -1.08 -1.84
N LYS A 53 -16.32 -0.01 -2.51
CA LYS A 53 -16.01 0.25 -3.92
C LYS A 53 -14.51 0.49 -4.12
N PHE A 54 -13.86 1.20 -3.21
CA PHE A 54 -12.42 1.41 -3.21
C PHE A 54 -11.66 0.10 -3.07
N VAL A 55 -12.02 -0.75 -2.11
CA VAL A 55 -11.38 -2.07 -1.94
C VAL A 55 -11.51 -2.91 -3.21
N THR A 56 -12.70 -2.95 -3.80
CA THR A 56 -12.94 -3.67 -5.06
C THR A 56 -12.09 -3.11 -6.21
N LEU A 57 -11.94 -1.79 -6.29
CA LEU A 57 -11.11 -1.14 -7.30
C LEU A 57 -9.62 -1.48 -7.13
N VAL A 58 -9.11 -1.46 -5.88
CA VAL A 58 -7.74 -1.88 -5.58
C VAL A 58 -7.52 -3.34 -5.96
N ASP A 59 -8.42 -4.23 -5.55
CA ASP A 59 -8.30 -5.68 -5.83
C ASP A 59 -8.28 -5.98 -7.34
N ASN A 60 -9.08 -5.27 -8.13
CA ASN A 60 -9.08 -5.41 -9.59
C ASN A 60 -7.87 -4.76 -10.27
N SER A 61 -7.22 -3.79 -9.63
CA SER A 61 -6.09 -3.06 -10.22
C SER A 61 -4.77 -3.82 -10.14
N TRP A 62 -4.66 -4.88 -9.33
CA TRP A 62 -3.37 -5.53 -9.08
C TRP A 62 -2.66 -6.01 -10.35
N GLU A 63 -3.38 -6.40 -11.39
CA GLU A 63 -2.78 -6.82 -12.67
C GLU A 63 -1.97 -5.69 -13.32
N ASP A 64 -2.44 -4.44 -13.21
CA ASP A 64 -1.76 -3.25 -13.75
C ASP A 64 -0.57 -2.80 -12.88
N TYR A 65 -0.59 -3.14 -11.59
CA TYR A 65 0.40 -2.72 -10.60
C TYR A 65 1.36 -3.84 -10.16
N THR A 66 1.27 -4.98 -10.83
CA THR A 66 2.18 -6.12 -10.65
C THR A 66 3.28 -6.06 -11.70
N GLY A 67 4.38 -5.39 -11.36
CA GLY A 67 5.53 -5.25 -12.26
C GLY A 67 6.48 -6.46 -12.25
N HIS A 68 7.32 -6.56 -13.28
CA HIS A 68 8.34 -7.60 -13.48
C HIS A 68 9.34 -7.79 -12.32
N VAL A 69 9.54 -6.78 -11.47
CA VAL A 69 10.51 -6.88 -10.35
C VAL A 69 9.85 -7.60 -9.17
N GLY A 70 9.96 -8.93 -9.14
CA GLY A 70 9.60 -9.77 -8.00
C GLY A 70 8.19 -10.33 -8.00
N GLY A 71 7.34 -10.03 -8.98
CA GLY A 71 5.97 -10.59 -9.07
C GLY A 71 4.95 -9.94 -8.13
N TYR A 72 5.40 -9.10 -7.19
CA TYR A 72 4.53 -8.48 -6.19
C TYR A 72 3.84 -7.21 -6.67
N GLY A 73 2.57 -7.08 -6.26
CA GLY A 73 1.73 -5.91 -6.48
C GLY A 73 2.14 -4.72 -5.61
N ARG A 74 2.15 -3.51 -6.20
CA ARG A 74 2.61 -2.28 -5.52
C ARG A 74 1.90 -1.05 -6.08
N ILE A 75 1.14 -0.37 -5.22
CA ILE A 75 0.37 0.81 -5.59
C ILE A 75 0.78 1.98 -4.70
N PRO A 76 1.29 3.10 -5.26
CA PRO A 76 1.63 4.27 -4.48
C PRO A 76 0.37 4.96 -3.93
N PHE A 77 0.49 5.61 -2.78
CA PHE A 77 -0.65 6.25 -2.12
C PHE A 77 -1.30 7.37 -2.94
N GLU A 78 -0.52 8.03 -3.80
CA GLU A 78 -1.00 8.98 -4.79
C GLU A 78 -2.00 8.34 -5.75
N THR A 79 -1.75 7.11 -6.21
CA THR A 79 -2.71 6.37 -7.04
C THR A 79 -3.93 5.91 -6.24
N LEU A 80 -3.75 5.54 -4.97
CA LEU A 80 -4.89 5.22 -4.10
C LEU A 80 -5.78 6.44 -3.85
N LEU A 81 -5.20 7.64 -3.80
CA LEU A 81 -5.95 8.89 -3.75
C LEU A 81 -6.79 9.07 -5.02
N ASP A 82 -6.22 8.83 -6.20
CA ASP A 82 -6.96 8.86 -7.46
C ASP A 82 -8.12 7.85 -7.46
N PHE A 83 -7.91 6.66 -6.89
CA PHE A 83 -8.98 5.65 -6.74
C PHE A 83 -10.10 6.13 -5.82
N ILE A 84 -9.77 6.74 -4.68
CA ILE A 84 -10.76 7.31 -3.76
C ILE A 84 -11.56 8.41 -4.46
N ILE A 85 -10.88 9.31 -5.17
CA ILE A 85 -11.52 10.36 -5.97
C ILE A 85 -12.43 9.73 -7.03
N GLN A 86 -11.97 8.69 -7.73
CA GLN A 86 -12.74 8.02 -8.78
C GLN A 86 -14.03 7.39 -8.22
N VAL A 87 -13.96 6.71 -7.07
CA VAL A 87 -15.16 6.07 -6.50
C VAL A 87 -16.17 7.07 -5.94
N LYS A 88 -15.70 8.25 -5.49
CA LYS A 88 -16.57 9.34 -5.01
C LYS A 88 -17.16 10.20 -6.13
N THR A 89 -16.37 10.50 -7.16
CA THR A 89 -16.79 11.37 -8.29
C THR A 89 -17.76 10.67 -9.23
N LYS A 90 -17.68 9.34 -9.36
CA LYS A 90 -18.71 8.56 -10.07
C LYS A 90 -20.11 8.67 -9.47
N GLU A 91 -20.26 9.18 -8.24
CA GLU A 91 -21.55 9.36 -7.56
C GLU A 91 -21.76 10.79 -7.01
N GLU A 92 -21.32 11.80 -7.76
CA GLU A 92 -21.69 13.22 -7.54
C GLU A 92 -21.20 13.88 -6.24
N HIS A 93 -20.22 13.31 -5.53
CA HIS A 93 -19.59 13.98 -4.38
C HIS A 93 -18.17 14.46 -4.69
N ILE A 94 -18.01 15.77 -4.89
CA ILE A 94 -16.72 16.48 -4.87
C ILE A 94 -16.29 16.67 -3.40
N GLY A 95 -16.10 15.56 -2.69
CA GLY A 95 -15.46 15.59 -1.38
C GLY A 95 -13.95 15.66 -1.59
N GLU A 96 -13.28 16.71 -1.10
CA GLU A 96 -11.83 16.79 -1.05
C GLU A 96 -11.29 15.54 -0.33
N SER A 97 -10.75 14.60 -1.11
CA SER A 97 -10.12 13.40 -0.56
C SER A 97 -8.65 13.73 -0.29
N ASN A 98 -8.08 13.15 0.76
CA ASN A 98 -6.73 13.47 1.19
C ASN A 98 -5.98 12.21 1.63
N MET A 99 -4.68 12.37 1.91
CA MET A 99 -3.81 11.27 2.28
C MET A 99 -4.17 10.61 3.63
N ASP A 100 -4.86 11.31 4.53
CA ASP A 100 -5.32 10.71 5.79
C ASP A 100 -6.49 9.75 5.56
N GLU A 101 -7.37 10.08 4.61
CA GLU A 101 -8.44 9.18 4.17
C GLU A 101 -7.87 7.95 3.45
N VAL A 102 -6.88 8.14 2.57
CA VAL A 102 -6.15 7.03 1.93
C VAL A 102 -5.57 6.10 2.99
N ARG A 103 -4.86 6.63 4.00
CA ARG A 103 -4.31 5.84 5.11
C ARG A 103 -5.39 5.06 5.84
N LYS A 104 -6.52 5.71 6.16
CA LYS A 104 -7.63 5.09 6.88
C LYS A 104 -8.21 3.90 6.10
N TRP A 105 -8.64 4.13 4.86
CA TRP A 105 -9.28 3.08 4.04
C TRP A 105 -8.31 1.96 3.70
N THR A 106 -7.05 2.30 3.43
CA THR A 106 -6.01 1.29 3.16
C THR A 106 -5.72 0.44 4.40
N THR A 107 -5.68 1.04 5.60
CA THR A 107 -5.47 0.32 6.86
C THR A 107 -6.65 -0.61 7.16
N ASN A 108 -7.88 -0.13 6.97
CA ASN A 108 -9.09 -0.94 7.14
C ASN A 108 -9.11 -2.14 6.20
N MET A 109 -8.76 -1.93 4.93
CA MET A 109 -8.62 -3.01 3.94
C MET A 109 -7.55 -4.04 4.35
N MET A 110 -6.41 -3.59 4.88
CA MET A 110 -5.33 -4.46 5.32
C MET A 110 -5.70 -5.34 6.52
N ASN A 111 -6.55 -4.87 7.43
CA ASN A 111 -7.03 -5.69 8.55
C ASN A 111 -7.77 -6.94 8.06
N ASN A 112 -8.38 -6.87 6.87
CA ASN A 112 -9.10 -7.99 6.24
C ASN A 112 -8.22 -8.80 5.27
N ASN A 113 -6.99 -8.37 4.99
CA ASN A 113 -6.09 -9.05 4.06
C ASN A 113 -4.67 -9.23 4.62
N PRO A 114 -4.29 -10.45 5.06
CA PRO A 114 -3.01 -10.68 5.74
C PRO A 114 -1.78 -10.52 4.83
N ASN A 115 -2.00 -10.40 3.51
CA ASN A 115 -0.93 -10.26 2.52
C ASN A 115 -0.63 -8.82 2.14
N TYR A 116 -1.43 -7.86 2.64
CA TYR A 116 -1.26 -6.45 2.36
C TYR A 116 -0.40 -5.78 3.44
N PHE A 117 0.50 -4.91 2.98
CA PHE A 117 1.42 -4.17 3.83
C PHE A 117 1.50 -2.73 3.34
N ILE A 118 1.65 -1.77 4.27
CA ILE A 118 2.05 -0.41 3.93
C ILE A 118 3.54 -0.30 4.21
N ALA A 119 4.30 0.10 3.20
CA ALA A 119 5.65 0.59 3.39
C ALA A 119 5.64 2.11 3.42
N ARG A 120 6.31 2.70 4.42
CA ARG A 120 6.41 4.14 4.61
C ARG A 120 7.85 4.54 4.86
N THR A 121 8.27 5.64 4.27
CA THR A 121 9.56 6.27 4.58
C THR A 121 9.47 7.79 4.43
N VAL A 122 10.41 8.49 5.04
CA VAL A 122 10.69 9.90 4.73
C VAL A 122 12.05 9.97 4.05
N TYR A 123 12.10 10.52 2.84
CA TYR A 123 13.33 10.70 2.08
C TYR A 123 13.38 12.12 1.53
N LYS A 124 14.46 12.87 1.83
CA LYS A 124 14.63 14.28 1.41
C LYS A 124 13.40 15.16 1.73
N ASN A 125 12.85 15.03 2.94
CA ASN A 125 11.65 15.73 3.42
C ASN A 125 10.35 15.39 2.67
N GLN A 126 10.34 14.36 1.82
CA GLN A 126 9.14 13.84 1.18
C GLN A 126 8.69 12.55 1.88
N LYS A 127 7.42 12.49 2.25
CA LYS A 127 6.78 11.25 2.72
C LYS A 127 6.47 10.38 1.50
N MET A 128 6.89 9.13 1.55
CA MET A 128 6.63 8.14 0.52
C MET A 128 5.89 6.98 1.15
N GLU A 129 4.76 6.60 0.57
CA GLU A 129 3.89 5.53 1.06
C GLU A 129 3.48 4.61 -0.09
N LEU A 130 3.51 3.31 0.17
CA LEU A 130 3.28 2.28 -0.82
C LEU A 130 2.44 1.16 -0.20
N LEU A 131 1.31 0.84 -0.83
CA LEU A 131 0.59 -0.40 -0.55
C LEU A 131 1.23 -1.54 -1.32
N ILE A 132 1.50 -2.64 -0.64
CA ILE A 132 2.20 -3.81 -1.18
C ILE A 132 1.32 -5.04 -0.96
N ASN A 133 1.15 -5.84 -2.02
CA ASN A 133 0.53 -7.15 -1.96
C ASN A 133 1.60 -8.24 -2.13
N THR A 134 1.80 -9.04 -1.10
CA THR A 134 2.83 -10.11 -1.07
C THR A 134 2.33 -11.48 -1.56
N LYS A 135 1.07 -11.59 -2.00
CA LYS A 135 0.49 -12.83 -2.51
C LYS A 135 0.66 -13.00 -4.02
N HIS A 136 0.80 -11.90 -4.75
CA HIS A 136 1.09 -11.91 -6.19
C HIS A 136 2.59 -12.00 -6.44
#